data_AF-A0A1Y2UE55-F1
#
_entry.id   AF-A0A1Y2UE55-F1
#
_cell.length_a   1.000
_cell.length_b   1.000
_cell.length_c   1.000
_cell.angle_alpha   90.00
_cell.angle_beta   90.00
_cell.angle_gamma   90.00
#
_symmetry.space_group_name_H-M   'P 1'
#
loop_
_entity.id
_entity.type
_entity.pdbx_description
1 polymer ?
#
loop_
_entity_poly.entity_id
_entity_poly.type
_entity_poly.pdbx_seq_one_letter_code
_entity_poly.pdbx_strand_id
1 'polypeptide(L)'
;MFASIVSFQCVIYITIRLWFSDWFSAIVALEQSLQFKLGDILNKQSAESYMYDDEELDRSRFYFSFLQLLRISSERITRGMADLKSVAEQCDELLSDRFYPGSSIYDFKVAARTVTQNWSALLSFHRKEGQELLDRINQNVKAAESLRDGLFNAQSVREALRGTEINQYLLVFTVVTIIFLPPSFIATFYGMHLFDGDGDIVQTQKNFWITLVTVAVATYVAAVIGLSGVKRRKKLKSWLGRKAKGIKDMFCKTAEKVDGLKKTVRSSGTTTSSEVRGGENGEAKANRSNFSISLPRFRHLRTRGRDPERADKGKMPERVDVGVSEATQGL
;
A
#
# COMPACT_ATOMS: atom_id res chain seq x y z
N MET A 1 -32.75 5.65 -48.89
CA MET A 1 -31.48 5.21 -48.27
C MET A 1 -30.81 6.34 -47.47
N PHE A 2 -30.60 7.54 -48.02
CA PHE A 2 -30.01 8.65 -47.25
C PHE A 2 -30.90 9.14 -46.10
N ALA A 3 -32.21 9.26 -46.31
CA ALA A 3 -33.15 9.63 -45.24
C ALA A 3 -33.09 8.66 -44.04
N SER A 4 -32.94 7.35 -44.28
CA SER A 4 -32.80 6.35 -43.20
C SER A 4 -31.47 6.48 -42.46
N ILE A 5 -30.38 6.84 -43.15
CA ILE A 5 -29.07 7.08 -42.50
C ILE A 5 -29.12 8.32 -41.62
N VAL A 6 -29.73 9.40 -42.10
CA VAL A 6 -29.89 10.64 -41.31
C VAL A 6 -30.80 10.42 -40.10
N SER A 7 -31.91 9.70 -40.26
CA SER A 7 -32.77 9.33 -39.13
C SER A 7 -32.02 8.47 -38.10
N PHE A 8 -31.20 7.52 -38.55
CA PHE A 8 -30.37 6.69 -37.68
C PHE A 8 -29.33 7.52 -36.91
N GLN A 9 -28.63 8.45 -37.58
CA GLN A 9 -27.71 9.39 -36.92
C GLN A 9 -28.41 10.23 -35.85
N CYS A 10 -29.64 10.67 -36.11
CA CYS A 10 -30.44 11.41 -35.15
C CYS A 10 -30.81 10.57 -33.92
N VAL A 11 -31.23 9.32 -34.12
CA VAL A 11 -31.52 8.38 -33.03
C VAL A 11 -30.27 8.11 -32.19
N ILE A 12 -29.10 7.91 -32.83
CA ILE A 12 -27.84 7.75 -32.11
C ILE A 12 -27.52 9.00 -31.30
N TYR A 13 -27.65 10.20 -31.87
CA TYR A 13 -27.40 11.44 -31.16
C TYR A 13 -28.26 11.57 -29.90
N ILE A 14 -29.57 11.29 -30.00
CA ILE A 14 -30.49 11.32 -28.86
C ILE A 14 -30.10 10.26 -27.82
N THR A 15 -29.80 9.04 -28.27
CA THR A 15 -29.42 7.93 -27.39
C THR A 15 -28.14 8.23 -26.62
N ILE A 16 -27.11 8.74 -27.31
CA ILE A 16 -25.84 9.13 -26.69
C ILE A 16 -26.05 10.25 -25.69
N ARG A 17 -26.90 11.23 -26.02
CA ARG A 17 -27.19 12.35 -25.11
C ARG A 17 -27.88 11.89 -23.83
N LEU A 18 -28.86 10.98 -23.93
CA LEU A 18 -29.52 10.38 -22.76
C LEU A 18 -28.53 9.55 -21.94
N TRP A 19 -27.78 8.69 -22.62
CA TRP A 19 -26.74 7.88 -22.01
C TRP A 19 -25.74 8.73 -21.22
N PHE A 20 -25.28 9.85 -21.77
CA PHE A 20 -24.40 10.77 -21.05
C PHE A 20 -25.04 11.35 -19.80
N SER A 21 -26.29 11.79 -19.88
CA SER A 21 -27.02 12.34 -18.73
C SER A 21 -27.15 11.30 -17.61
N ASP A 22 -27.46 10.06 -17.96
CA ASP A 22 -27.60 8.97 -16.99
C ASP A 22 -26.26 8.62 -16.35
N TRP A 23 -25.19 8.52 -17.15
CA TRP A 23 -23.85 8.26 -16.65
C TRP A 23 -23.31 9.37 -15.76
N PHE A 24 -23.56 10.61 -16.15
CA PHE A 24 -23.20 11.77 -15.36
C PHE A 24 -23.88 11.73 -13.99
N SER A 25 -25.19 11.46 -13.98
CA SER A 25 -25.98 11.32 -12.75
C SER A 25 -25.48 10.16 -11.89
N ALA A 26 -25.16 9.02 -12.50
CA ALA A 26 -24.61 7.86 -11.80
C ALA A 26 -23.25 8.18 -11.15
N ILE A 27 -22.35 8.88 -11.85
CA ILE A 27 -21.04 9.24 -11.31
C ILE A 27 -21.16 10.27 -10.19
N VAL A 28 -22.07 11.23 -10.30
CA VAL A 28 -22.38 12.19 -9.22
C VAL A 28 -22.93 11.46 -8.00
N ALA A 29 -23.86 10.51 -8.18
CA ALA A 29 -24.39 9.71 -7.07
C ALA A 29 -23.30 8.87 -6.40
N LEU A 30 -22.39 8.29 -7.19
CA LEU A 30 -21.22 7.56 -6.68
C LEU A 30 -20.29 8.48 -5.89
N GLU A 31 -20.01 9.69 -6.38
CA GLU A 31 -19.19 10.68 -5.68
C GLU A 31 -19.83 11.10 -4.35
N GLN A 32 -21.14 11.37 -4.34
CA GLN A 32 -21.87 11.69 -3.12
C GLN A 32 -21.80 10.54 -2.10
N SER A 33 -21.85 9.29 -2.55
CA SER A 33 -21.68 8.13 -1.65
C SER A 33 -20.30 8.07 -1.01
N LEU A 34 -19.26 8.53 -1.71
CA LEU A 34 -17.91 8.64 -1.17
C LEU A 34 -17.79 9.82 -0.20
N GLN A 35 -18.35 10.98 -0.55
CA GLN A 35 -18.35 12.19 0.29
C GLN A 35 -19.14 12.01 1.59
N PHE A 36 -20.32 11.39 1.53
CA PHE A 36 -21.12 11.08 2.72
C PHE A 36 -20.32 10.23 3.71
N LYS A 37 -19.67 9.18 3.21
CA LYS A 37 -18.79 8.34 4.03
C LYS A 37 -17.58 9.09 4.58
N LEU A 38 -17.04 10.05 3.83
CA LEU A 38 -15.95 10.90 4.31
C LEU A 38 -16.41 11.88 5.41
N GLY A 39 -17.61 12.46 5.27
CA GLY A 39 -18.23 13.31 6.28
C GLY A 39 -18.38 12.57 7.61
N ASP A 40 -18.78 11.29 7.54
CA ASP A 40 -18.85 10.42 8.70
C ASP A 40 -17.47 10.11 9.30
N ILE A 41 -16.43 9.90 8.47
CA ILE A 41 -15.05 9.67 8.91
C ILE A 41 -14.45 10.90 9.62
N LEU A 42 -14.81 12.12 9.20
CA LEU A 42 -14.30 13.36 9.79
C LEU A 42 -14.99 13.72 11.12
N ASN A 43 -16.13 13.11 11.43
CA ASN A 43 -16.79 13.30 12.70
C ASN A 43 -16.07 12.49 13.79
N LYS A 44 -15.48 13.16 14.79
CA LYS A 44 -14.58 12.55 15.81
C LYS A 44 -15.16 11.32 16.52
N GLN A 45 -16.48 11.26 16.72
CA GLN A 45 -17.14 10.12 17.38
C GLN A 45 -17.33 8.92 16.46
N SER A 46 -17.56 9.14 15.16
CA SER A 46 -17.70 8.09 14.15
C SER A 46 -16.34 7.72 13.53
N ALA A 47 -15.38 8.64 13.55
CA ALA A 47 -14.04 8.47 13.01
C ALA A 47 -13.37 7.20 13.54
N GLU A 48 -13.43 6.92 14.84
CA GLU A 48 -12.79 5.73 15.39
C GLU A 48 -13.43 4.40 15.01
N SER A 49 -14.68 4.42 14.54
CA SER A 49 -15.37 3.22 14.03
C SER A 49 -15.25 3.10 12.51
N TYR A 50 -15.15 4.21 11.78
CA TYR A 50 -15.09 4.21 10.32
C TYR A 50 -13.66 4.29 9.77
N MET A 51 -12.68 4.72 10.59
CA MET A 51 -11.28 4.86 10.19
C MET A 51 -10.54 3.52 10.14
N TYR A 52 -11.10 2.48 10.75
CA TYR A 52 -10.46 1.18 10.88
C TYR A 52 -11.38 0.11 10.30
N ASP A 53 -10.78 -0.84 9.59
CA ASP A 53 -11.52 -2.00 9.12
C ASP A 53 -11.93 -2.90 10.30
N ASP A 54 -13.17 -3.38 10.26
CA ASP A 54 -13.64 -4.48 11.10
C ASP A 54 -12.92 -5.79 10.70
N GLU A 55 -13.05 -6.86 11.49
CA GLU A 55 -12.38 -8.15 11.21
C GLU A 55 -12.68 -8.71 9.80
N GLU A 56 -13.80 -8.31 9.20
CA GLU A 56 -14.26 -8.73 7.86
C GLU A 56 -13.75 -7.85 6.70
N LEU A 57 -13.03 -6.76 7.02
CA LEU A 57 -12.41 -5.81 6.09
C LEU A 57 -13.39 -5.09 5.14
N ASP A 58 -14.58 -4.74 5.63
CA ASP A 58 -15.67 -4.17 4.82
C ASP A 58 -15.32 -2.84 4.13
N ARG A 59 -14.48 -2.00 4.73
CA ARG A 59 -14.04 -0.73 4.14
C ARG A 59 -13.05 -0.98 3.02
N SER A 60 -12.09 -1.88 3.19
CA SER A 60 -11.21 -2.28 2.09
C SER A 60 -12.02 -2.82 0.91
N ARG A 61 -13.05 -3.65 1.16
CA ARG A 61 -13.96 -4.19 0.13
C ARG A 61 -14.74 -3.09 -0.57
N PHE A 62 -15.22 -2.10 0.19
CA PHE A 62 -15.92 -0.95 -0.37
C PHE A 62 -15.02 -0.13 -1.29
N TYR A 63 -13.84 0.31 -0.83
CA TYR A 63 -12.91 1.09 -1.65
C TYR A 63 -12.45 0.31 -2.88
N PHE A 64 -12.19 -0.98 -2.74
CA PHE A 64 -11.86 -1.84 -3.87
C PHE A 64 -13.02 -1.89 -4.88
N SER A 65 -14.24 -2.17 -4.43
CA SER A 65 -15.41 -2.25 -5.30
C SER A 65 -15.71 -0.92 -6.00
N PHE A 66 -15.56 0.19 -5.29
CA PHE A 66 -15.71 1.54 -5.82
C PHE A 66 -14.67 1.83 -6.92
N LEU A 67 -13.40 1.54 -6.68
CA LEU A 67 -12.33 1.72 -7.66
C LEU A 67 -12.53 0.81 -8.89
N GLN A 68 -12.97 -0.44 -8.69
CA GLN A 68 -13.27 -1.33 -9.80
C GLN A 68 -14.45 -0.85 -10.62
N LEU A 69 -15.50 -0.33 -9.98
CA LEU A 69 -16.63 0.25 -10.67
C LEU A 69 -16.19 1.45 -11.53
N LEU A 70 -15.43 2.39 -10.97
CA LEU A 70 -14.88 3.52 -11.72
C LEU A 70 -13.99 3.09 -12.89
N ARG A 71 -13.15 2.06 -12.68
CA ARG A 71 -12.31 1.49 -13.74
C ARG A 71 -13.15 0.91 -14.88
N ILE A 72 -14.15 0.08 -14.56
CA ILE A 72 -15.05 -0.52 -15.54
C ILE A 72 -15.83 0.57 -16.30
N SER A 73 -16.30 1.59 -15.59
CA SER A 73 -16.97 2.75 -16.20
C SER A 73 -16.06 3.46 -17.21
N SER A 74 -14.82 3.79 -16.81
CA SER A 74 -13.83 4.43 -17.68
C SER A 74 -13.54 3.61 -18.94
N GLU A 75 -13.36 2.29 -18.80
CA GLU A 75 -13.16 1.39 -19.93
C GLU A 75 -14.37 1.38 -20.88
N ARG A 76 -15.59 1.30 -20.34
CA ARG A 76 -16.82 1.29 -21.14
C ARG A 76 -17.03 2.59 -21.91
N ILE A 77 -16.76 3.74 -21.28
CA ILE A 77 -16.85 5.05 -21.94
C ILE A 77 -15.83 5.16 -23.07
N THR A 78 -14.58 4.76 -22.80
CA THR A 78 -13.50 4.77 -23.80
C THR A 78 -13.83 3.86 -24.98
N ARG A 79 -14.35 2.65 -24.71
CA ARG A 79 -14.75 1.71 -25.74
C ARG A 79 -15.94 2.24 -26.55
N GLY A 80 -16.96 2.82 -25.91
CA GLY A 80 -18.10 3.42 -26.60
C GLY A 80 -17.70 4.51 -27.58
N MET A 81 -16.74 5.37 -27.20
CA MET A 81 -16.19 6.39 -28.10
C MET A 81 -15.45 5.78 -29.30
N ALA A 82 -14.67 4.72 -29.07
CA ALA A 82 -13.96 4.01 -30.14
C ALA A 82 -14.91 3.29 -31.10
N ASP A 83 -15.95 2.64 -30.56
CA ASP A 83 -16.96 1.93 -31.34
C ASP A 83 -17.74 2.90 -32.23
N LEU A 84 -18.15 4.07 -31.71
CA LEU A 84 -18.84 5.07 -32.52
C LEU A 84 -17.95 5.61 -33.66
N LYS A 85 -16.65 5.80 -33.40
CA LYS A 85 -15.67 6.20 -34.42
C LYS A 85 -15.58 5.15 -35.53
N SER A 86 -15.51 3.87 -35.15
CA SER A 86 -15.48 2.76 -36.10
C SER A 86 -16.74 2.70 -36.96
N VAL A 87 -17.93 2.90 -36.38
CA VAL A 87 -19.20 2.94 -37.14
C VAL A 87 -19.23 4.09 -38.13
N ALA A 88 -18.75 5.27 -37.74
CA ALA A 88 -18.67 6.43 -38.63
C ALA A 88 -17.71 6.19 -39.80
N GLU A 89 -16.54 5.59 -39.55
CA GLU A 89 -15.54 5.24 -40.57
C GLU A 89 -16.10 4.21 -41.57
N GLN A 90 -16.76 3.15 -41.07
CA GLN A 90 -17.43 2.15 -41.92
C GLN A 90 -18.54 2.77 -42.77
N CYS A 91 -19.29 3.74 -42.24
CA CYS A 91 -20.31 4.45 -43.01
C CYS A 91 -19.69 5.28 -44.14
N ASP A 92 -18.56 5.96 -43.89
CA ASP A 92 -17.87 6.77 -44.90
C ASP A 92 -17.30 5.89 -46.03
N GLU A 93 -16.72 4.73 -45.68
CA GLU A 93 -16.23 3.74 -46.63
C GLU A 93 -17.37 3.20 -47.52
N LEU A 94 -18.50 2.80 -46.92
CA LEU A 94 -19.68 2.30 -47.65
C LEU A 94 -20.35 3.35 -48.55
N LEU A 95 -20.22 4.63 -48.19
CA LEU A 95 -20.72 5.75 -49.02
C LEU A 95 -19.76 6.06 -50.17
N SER A 96 -18.46 5.87 -49.97
CA SER A 96 -17.45 6.04 -51.02
C SER A 96 -17.52 4.95 -52.10
N ASP A 97 -17.85 3.72 -51.71
CA ASP A 97 -17.88 2.55 -52.60
C ASP A 97 -19.17 2.44 -53.44
N ARG A 98 -20.30 2.94 -52.91
CA ARG A 98 -21.61 2.91 -53.61
C ARG A 98 -21.81 4.07 -54.59
N PHE A 99 -21.03 4.10 -55.67
CA PHE A 99 -21.35 4.93 -56.83
C PHE A 99 -22.33 4.20 -57.76
N TYR A 100 -23.63 4.52 -57.67
CA TYR A 100 -24.64 3.94 -58.58
C TYR A 100 -24.77 4.77 -59.87
N PRO A 101 -24.52 4.19 -61.05
CA PRO A 101 -24.79 4.84 -62.33
C PRO A 101 -26.30 4.91 -62.55
N GLY A 102 -26.91 6.07 -62.30
CA GLY A 102 -28.35 6.29 -62.48
C GLY A 102 -28.98 7.36 -61.59
N SER A 103 -28.29 7.78 -60.51
CA SER A 103 -28.72 8.92 -59.69
C SER A 103 -28.03 10.21 -60.13
N SER A 104 -28.70 11.35 -59.96
CA SER A 104 -28.09 12.67 -60.12
C SER A 104 -26.84 12.76 -59.23
N ILE A 105 -25.67 12.83 -59.87
CA ILE A 105 -24.35 12.92 -59.21
C ILE A 105 -24.33 14.06 -58.17
N TYR A 106 -25.09 15.12 -58.46
CA TYR A 106 -25.23 16.27 -57.57
C TYR A 106 -25.95 15.93 -56.26
N ASP A 107 -27.10 15.25 -56.33
CA ASP A 107 -27.90 14.93 -55.14
C ASP A 107 -27.21 13.92 -54.23
N PHE A 108 -26.50 12.94 -54.81
CA PHE A 108 -25.69 11.98 -54.06
C PHE A 108 -24.54 12.67 -53.32
N LYS A 109 -23.80 13.56 -53.99
CA LYS A 109 -22.65 14.27 -53.41
C LYS A 109 -23.08 15.21 -52.28
N VAL A 110 -24.23 15.86 -52.42
CA VAL A 110 -24.81 16.69 -51.35
C VAL A 110 -25.22 15.82 -50.16
N ALA A 111 -25.94 14.71 -50.38
CA ALA A 111 -26.38 13.83 -49.31
C ALA A 111 -25.22 13.15 -48.57
N ALA A 112 -24.20 12.68 -49.28
CA ALA A 112 -22.99 12.11 -48.69
C ALA A 112 -22.25 13.13 -47.81
N ARG A 113 -22.08 14.38 -48.29
CA ARG A 113 -21.49 15.46 -47.49
C ARG A 113 -22.27 15.73 -46.21
N THR A 114 -23.60 15.77 -46.28
CA THR A 114 -24.44 15.98 -45.09
C THR A 114 -24.27 14.86 -44.08
N VAL A 115 -24.21 13.59 -44.54
CA VAL A 115 -23.99 12.43 -43.67
C VAL A 115 -22.62 12.48 -43.00
N THR A 116 -21.55 12.78 -43.75
CA THR A 116 -20.18 12.92 -43.19
C THR A 116 -20.10 14.10 -42.21
N GLN A 117 -20.73 15.23 -42.51
CA GLN A 117 -20.79 16.38 -41.59
C GLN A 117 -21.53 16.02 -40.29
N ASN A 118 -22.67 15.34 -40.37
CA ASN A 118 -23.42 14.87 -39.21
C ASN A 118 -22.58 13.93 -38.33
N TRP A 119 -21.85 13.00 -38.94
CA TRP A 119 -20.94 12.11 -38.21
C TRP A 119 -19.82 12.89 -37.51
N SER A 120 -19.21 13.86 -38.19
CA SER A 120 -18.16 14.68 -37.59
C SER A 120 -18.66 15.49 -36.37
N ALA A 121 -19.87 16.05 -36.47
CA ALA A 121 -20.51 16.75 -35.36
C ALA A 121 -20.81 15.80 -34.19
N LEU A 122 -21.40 14.65 -34.48
CA LEU A 122 -21.73 13.62 -33.50
C LEU A 122 -20.49 13.07 -32.78
N LEU A 123 -19.42 12.78 -33.51
CA LEU A 123 -18.15 12.32 -32.95
C LEU A 123 -17.49 13.39 -32.09
N SER A 124 -17.52 14.66 -32.52
CA SER A 124 -16.97 15.77 -31.73
C SER A 124 -17.73 15.96 -30.41
N PHE A 125 -19.06 15.85 -30.45
CA PHE A 125 -19.92 15.88 -29.27
C PHE A 125 -19.62 14.70 -28.34
N HIS A 126 -19.64 13.47 -28.85
CA HIS A 126 -19.40 12.28 -28.04
C HIS A 126 -18.00 12.29 -27.41
N ARG A 127 -16.98 12.72 -28.16
CA ARG A 127 -15.61 12.81 -27.66
C ARG A 127 -15.46 13.85 -26.58
N LYS A 128 -16.08 15.03 -26.74
CA LYS A 128 -16.01 16.10 -25.74
C LYS A 128 -16.66 15.68 -24.43
N GLU A 129 -17.91 15.22 -24.49
CA GLU A 129 -18.66 14.79 -23.31
C GLU A 129 -18.04 13.54 -22.66
N GLY A 130 -17.53 12.61 -23.48
CA GLY A 130 -16.81 11.43 -23.03
C GLY A 130 -15.53 11.77 -22.29
N GLN A 131 -14.76 12.74 -22.79
CA GLN A 131 -13.55 13.19 -22.15
C GLN A 131 -13.83 13.88 -20.81
N GLU A 132 -14.86 14.73 -20.73
CA GLU A 132 -15.24 15.36 -19.46
C GLU A 132 -15.60 14.30 -18.41
N LEU A 133 -16.35 13.27 -18.81
CA LEU A 133 -16.74 12.18 -17.93
C LEU A 133 -15.52 11.38 -17.43
N LEU A 134 -14.59 11.07 -18.34
CA LEU A 134 -13.34 10.39 -18.01
C LEU A 134 -12.45 11.21 -17.07
N ASP A 135 -12.36 12.52 -17.28
CA ASP A 135 -11.57 13.41 -16.42
C ASP A 135 -12.14 13.43 -15.00
N ARG A 136 -13.47 13.49 -14.85
CA ARG A 136 -14.15 13.37 -13.55
C ARG A 136 -13.92 12.01 -12.89
N ILE A 137 -14.04 10.91 -13.64
CA ILE A 137 -13.75 9.57 -13.11
C ILE A 137 -12.31 9.49 -12.62
N ASN A 138 -11.34 10.01 -13.39
CA ASN A 138 -9.93 10.01 -13.02
C ASN A 138 -9.65 10.84 -11.77
N GLN A 139 -10.34 11.98 -11.59
CA GLN A 139 -10.28 12.76 -10.37
C GLN A 139 -10.84 11.97 -9.17
N ASN A 140 -11.98 11.30 -9.35
CA ASN A 140 -12.60 10.49 -8.31
C ASN A 140 -11.77 9.25 -7.93
N VAL A 141 -11.10 8.61 -8.90
CA VAL A 141 -10.14 7.54 -8.65
C VAL A 141 -8.99 8.05 -7.78
N LYS A 142 -8.36 9.17 -8.15
CA LYS A 142 -7.26 9.75 -7.36
C LYS A 142 -7.69 10.12 -5.95
N ALA A 143 -8.87 10.70 -5.79
CA ALA A 143 -9.42 11.05 -4.49
C ALA A 143 -9.65 9.79 -3.63
N ALA A 144 -10.27 8.75 -4.19
CA ALA A 144 -10.51 7.50 -3.50
C ALA A 144 -9.22 6.73 -3.15
N GLU A 145 -8.22 6.72 -4.04
CA GLU A 145 -6.91 6.13 -3.78
C GLU A 145 -6.17 6.86 -2.66
N SER A 146 -6.10 8.19 -2.72
CA SER A 146 -5.46 9.00 -1.68
C SER A 146 -6.13 8.81 -0.33
N LEU A 147 -7.46 8.69 -0.30
CA LEU A 147 -8.22 8.46 0.93
C LEU A 147 -7.95 7.07 1.49
N ARG A 148 -8.05 6.02 0.66
CA ARG A 148 -7.74 4.65 1.02
C ARG A 148 -6.33 4.52 1.61
N ASP A 149 -5.35 5.13 0.95
CA ASP A 149 -3.95 5.06 1.37
C ASP A 149 -3.75 5.82 2.70
N GLY A 150 -4.38 6.98 2.87
CA GLY A 150 -4.40 7.70 4.15
C GLY A 150 -4.99 6.88 5.29
N LEU A 151 -6.09 6.17 5.01
CA LEU A 151 -6.78 5.30 5.96
C LEU A 151 -5.91 4.13 6.41
N PHE A 152 -5.33 3.41 5.46
CA PHE A 152 -4.48 2.25 5.77
C PHE A 152 -3.17 2.64 6.46
N ASN A 153 -2.63 3.82 6.17
CA ASN A 153 -1.49 4.34 6.91
C ASN A 153 -1.86 4.63 8.37
N ALA A 154 -3.02 5.24 8.63
CA ALA A 154 -3.50 5.49 9.99
C ALA A 154 -3.79 4.17 10.73
N GLN A 155 -4.41 3.19 10.06
CA GLN A 155 -4.64 1.86 10.60
C GLN A 155 -3.33 1.14 10.94
N SER A 156 -2.33 1.17 10.06
CA SER A 156 -1.02 0.57 10.32
C SER A 156 -0.33 1.18 11.55
N VAL A 157 -0.45 2.50 11.74
CA VAL A 157 0.06 3.16 12.95
C VAL A 157 -0.71 2.70 14.20
N ARG A 158 -2.04 2.60 14.14
CA ARG A 158 -2.82 2.07 15.28
C ARG A 158 -2.48 0.62 15.58
N GLU A 159 -2.33 -0.23 14.59
CA GLU A 159 -1.94 -1.63 14.78
C GLU A 159 -0.56 -1.74 15.44
N ALA A 160 0.39 -0.89 15.03
CA ALA A 160 1.69 -0.79 15.68
C ALA A 160 1.55 -0.34 17.15
N LEU A 161 0.72 0.66 17.43
CA LEU A 161 0.45 1.11 18.80
C LEU A 161 -0.23 0.02 19.65
N ARG A 162 -1.22 -0.68 19.11
CA ARG A 162 -1.87 -1.82 19.77
C ARG A 162 -0.85 -2.93 20.05
N GLY A 163 0.10 -3.15 19.14
CA GLY A 163 1.24 -4.04 19.36
C GLY A 163 2.12 -3.62 20.55
N THR A 164 2.31 -2.31 20.76
CA THR A 164 3.05 -1.81 21.93
C THR A 164 2.30 -2.02 23.25
N GLU A 165 0.98 -1.85 23.27
CA GLU A 165 0.16 -2.12 24.46
C GLU A 165 0.18 -3.62 24.81
N ILE A 166 0.04 -4.50 23.80
CA ILE A 166 0.16 -5.95 23.99
C ILE A 166 1.53 -6.31 24.58
N ASN A 167 2.60 -5.67 24.10
CA ASN A 167 3.94 -5.87 24.64
C ASN A 167 4.05 -5.44 26.12
N GLN A 168 3.34 -4.40 26.54
CA GLN A 168 3.29 -3.99 27.94
C GLN A 168 2.55 -5.02 28.80
N TYR A 169 1.41 -5.55 28.35
CA TYR A 169 0.70 -6.61 29.07
C TYR A 169 1.53 -7.88 29.20
N LEU A 170 2.25 -8.28 28.14
CA LEU A 170 3.16 -9.41 28.17
C LEU A 170 4.32 -9.19 29.17
N LEU A 171 4.85 -7.97 29.25
CA LEU A 171 5.86 -7.64 30.26
C LEU A 171 5.32 -7.81 31.67
N VAL A 172 4.14 -7.27 31.96
CA VAL A 172 3.52 -7.42 33.30
C VAL A 172 3.26 -8.89 33.61
N PHE A 173 2.68 -9.64 32.67
CA PHE A 173 2.40 -11.07 32.83
C PHE A 173 3.67 -11.89 33.11
N THR A 174 4.75 -11.63 32.37
CA THR A 174 6.02 -12.33 32.57
C THR A 174 6.68 -11.98 33.90
N VAL A 175 6.61 -10.72 34.35
CA VAL A 175 7.09 -10.32 35.68
C VAL A 175 6.32 -11.05 36.78
N VAL A 176 4.99 -11.08 36.69
CA VAL A 176 4.14 -11.82 37.64
C VAL A 176 4.51 -13.30 37.63
N THR A 177 4.67 -13.91 36.46
CA THR A 177 5.05 -15.34 36.36
C THR A 177 6.43 -15.60 36.97
N ILE A 178 7.43 -14.76 36.73
CA ILE A 178 8.78 -14.91 37.31
C ILE A 178 8.74 -14.84 38.85
N ILE A 179 7.84 -14.04 39.42
CA ILE A 179 7.68 -13.91 40.88
C ILE A 179 6.92 -15.09 41.47
N PHE A 180 5.85 -15.56 40.81
CA PHE A 180 4.94 -16.58 41.37
C PHE A 180 5.32 -18.02 41.04
N LEU A 181 6.04 -18.26 39.96
CA LEU A 181 6.41 -19.62 39.54
C LEU A 181 7.36 -20.31 40.53
N PRO A 182 8.41 -19.65 41.07
CA PRO A 182 9.28 -20.30 42.05
C PRO A 182 8.57 -20.67 43.38
N PRO A 183 7.81 -19.76 44.03
CA PRO A 183 7.04 -20.10 45.22
C PRO A 183 6.01 -21.19 44.97
N SER A 184 5.33 -21.18 43.82
CA SER A 184 4.35 -22.21 43.46
C SER A 184 5.01 -23.58 43.32
N PHE A 185 6.17 -23.65 42.65
CA PHE A 185 6.94 -24.89 42.52
C PHE A 185 7.35 -25.44 43.90
N ILE A 186 7.80 -24.56 44.80
CA ILE A 186 8.20 -24.94 46.16
C ILE A 186 6.99 -25.42 46.95
N ALA A 187 5.87 -24.71 46.89
CA ALA A 187 4.63 -25.11 47.55
C ALA A 187 4.15 -26.49 47.07
N THR A 188 4.23 -26.78 45.78
CA THR A 188 3.94 -28.12 45.24
C THR A 188 4.96 -29.16 45.71
N PHE A 189 6.25 -28.83 45.73
CA PHE A 189 7.30 -29.75 46.15
C PHE A 189 7.18 -30.16 47.62
N TYR A 190 6.81 -29.22 48.50
CA TYR A 190 6.55 -29.49 49.92
C TYR A 190 5.12 -29.99 50.20
N GLY A 191 4.19 -29.81 49.27
CA GLY A 191 2.81 -30.32 49.35
C GLY A 191 2.66 -31.78 48.89
N MET A 192 3.67 -32.36 48.24
CA MET A 192 3.73 -33.81 48.01
C MET A 192 4.13 -34.50 49.33
N HIS A 193 3.44 -35.58 49.69
CA HIS A 193 3.67 -36.45 50.88
C HIS A 193 5.09 -37.08 50.98
N LEU A 194 6.06 -36.63 50.18
CA LEU A 194 7.46 -37.06 50.22
C LEU A 194 8.21 -36.60 51.49
N PHE A 195 7.60 -35.71 52.31
CA PHE A 195 8.16 -35.21 53.57
C PHE A 195 7.28 -35.49 54.80
N ASP A 196 6.42 -36.51 54.78
CA ASP A 196 5.78 -37.06 56.00
C ASP A 196 6.79 -37.90 56.83
N GLY A 197 7.94 -37.33 57.15
CA GLY A 197 8.98 -37.98 57.94
C GLY A 197 9.18 -37.27 59.27
N ASP A 198 8.47 -37.73 60.31
CA ASP A 198 8.76 -37.73 61.78
C ASP A 198 9.62 -36.59 62.40
N GLY A 199 9.61 -35.39 61.82
CA GLY A 199 10.49 -34.29 62.22
C GLY A 199 9.73 -33.00 62.49
N ASP A 200 9.90 -32.50 63.71
CA ASP A 200 9.42 -31.23 64.28
C ASP A 200 9.03 -30.16 63.25
N ILE A 201 7.75 -29.76 63.26
CA ILE A 201 7.10 -28.85 62.29
C ILE A 201 7.87 -27.52 62.16
N VAL A 202 8.51 -27.09 63.25
CA VAL A 202 9.31 -25.87 63.35
C VAL A 202 10.60 -25.94 62.52
N GLN A 203 11.21 -27.13 62.39
CA GLN A 203 12.44 -27.32 61.63
C GLN A 203 12.15 -27.39 60.12
N THR A 204 11.02 -27.97 59.74
CA THR A 204 10.52 -27.99 58.35
C THR A 204 10.19 -26.58 57.85
N GLN A 205 9.61 -25.73 58.70
CA GLN A 205 9.33 -24.32 58.37
C GLN A 205 10.61 -23.50 58.14
N LYS A 206 11.67 -23.72 58.91
CA LYS A 206 12.98 -23.10 58.69
C LYS A 206 13.62 -23.55 57.38
N ASN A 207 13.56 -24.85 57.08
CA ASN A 207 14.10 -25.42 55.86
C ASN A 207 13.35 -24.92 54.62
N PHE A 208 12.03 -24.74 54.71
CA PHE A 208 11.21 -24.14 53.65
C PHE A 208 11.65 -22.71 53.30
N TRP A 209 11.87 -21.85 54.30
CA TRP A 209 12.34 -20.48 54.04
C TRP A 209 13.74 -20.45 53.42
N ILE A 210 14.61 -21.37 53.84
CA ILE A 210 15.97 -21.50 53.29
C ILE A 210 15.92 -21.96 51.82
N THR A 211 15.11 -22.96 51.48
CA THR A 211 14.99 -23.44 50.10
C THR A 211 14.31 -22.40 49.22
N LEU A 212 13.32 -21.67 49.72
CA LEU A 212 12.69 -20.54 49.04
C LEU A 212 13.69 -19.45 48.68
N VAL A 213 14.49 -19.01 49.65
CA VAL A 213 15.54 -18.01 49.39
C VAL A 213 16.60 -18.56 48.43
N THR A 214 16.98 -19.82 48.58
CA THR A 214 18.01 -20.45 47.72
C THR A 214 17.56 -20.56 46.27
N VAL A 215 16.32 -20.99 46.03
CA VAL A 215 15.74 -21.10 44.67
C VAL A 215 15.53 -19.71 44.06
N ALA A 216 15.08 -18.73 44.85
CA ALA A 216 14.96 -17.34 44.38
C ALA A 216 16.31 -16.75 43.96
N VAL A 217 17.36 -16.93 44.77
CA VAL A 217 18.73 -16.50 44.45
C VAL A 217 19.27 -17.25 43.24
N ALA A 218 19.09 -18.57 43.17
CA ALA A 218 19.51 -19.38 42.03
C ALA A 218 18.84 -18.95 40.72
N THR A 219 17.55 -18.62 40.76
CA THR A 219 16.80 -18.11 39.60
C THR A 219 17.33 -16.75 39.13
N TYR A 220 17.65 -15.86 40.07
CA TYR A 220 18.23 -14.56 39.76
C TYR A 220 19.65 -14.68 39.19
N VAL A 221 20.47 -15.57 39.76
CA VAL A 221 21.82 -15.87 39.26
C VAL A 221 21.74 -16.49 37.86
N ALA A 222 20.84 -17.43 37.62
CA ALA A 222 20.61 -18.02 36.30
C ALA A 222 20.16 -16.97 35.27
N ALA A 223 19.28 -16.03 35.66
CA ALA A 223 18.86 -14.93 34.81
C ALA A 223 20.02 -13.97 34.48
N VAL A 224 20.86 -13.62 35.46
CA VAL A 224 22.05 -12.78 35.27
C VAL A 224 23.08 -13.48 34.39
N ILE A 225 23.28 -14.79 34.55
CA ILE A 225 24.16 -15.61 33.70
C ILE A 225 23.60 -15.67 32.28
N GLY A 226 22.28 -15.86 32.10
CA GLY A 226 21.60 -15.85 30.81
C GLY A 226 21.76 -14.51 30.07
N LEU A 227 21.47 -13.39 30.75
CA LEU A 227 21.62 -12.05 30.20
C LEU A 227 23.08 -11.70 29.89
N SER A 228 24.01 -12.12 30.75
CA SER A 228 25.45 -11.97 30.52
C SER A 228 25.93 -12.84 29.35
N GLY A 229 25.36 -14.04 29.19
CA GLY A 229 25.62 -14.97 28.08
C GLY A 229 25.20 -14.40 26.73
N VAL A 230 24.04 -13.75 26.64
CA VAL A 230 23.57 -13.09 25.41
C VAL A 230 24.45 -11.88 25.05
N LYS A 231 24.85 -11.06 26.05
CA LYS A 231 25.80 -9.95 25.84
C LYS A 231 27.19 -10.45 25.41
N ARG A 232 27.67 -11.58 25.97
CA ARG A 232 28.91 -12.25 25.54
C ARG A 232 28.81 -12.84 24.14
N ARG A 233 27.68 -13.42 23.72
CA ARG A 233 27.48 -13.88 22.33
C ARG A 233 27.57 -12.75 21.32
N LYS A 234 26.97 -11.57 21.59
CA LYS A 234 27.09 -10.40 20.70
C LYS A 234 28.55 -9.92 20.58
N LYS A 235 29.29 -9.84 21.71
CA LYS A 235 30.72 -9.51 21.70
C LYS A 235 31.55 -10.57 20.98
N LEU A 236 31.30 -11.86 21.20
CA LEU A 236 32.03 -12.96 20.56
C LEU A 236 31.78 -12.99 19.04
N LYS A 237 30.55 -12.77 18.59
CA LYS A 237 30.22 -12.66 17.15
C LYS A 237 30.93 -11.46 16.51
N SER A 238 31.01 -10.32 17.19
CA SER A 238 31.77 -9.14 16.72
C SER A 238 33.29 -9.35 16.72
N TRP A 239 33.82 -10.20 17.62
CA TRP A 239 35.23 -10.53 17.70
C TRP A 239 35.63 -11.57 16.64
N LEU A 240 34.82 -12.62 16.47
CA LEU A 240 34.97 -13.62 15.40
C LEU A 240 34.85 -12.97 14.01
N GLY A 241 33.90 -12.04 13.82
CA GLY A 241 33.78 -11.28 12.58
C GLY A 241 35.01 -10.43 12.26
N ARG A 242 35.66 -9.85 13.28
CA ARG A 242 36.91 -9.10 13.11
C ARG A 242 38.11 -10.00 12.78
N LYS A 243 38.22 -11.18 13.41
CA LYS A 243 39.28 -12.16 13.06
C LYS A 243 39.11 -12.75 11.67
N ALA A 244 37.88 -13.09 11.27
CA ALA A 244 37.59 -13.60 9.94
C ALA A 244 37.94 -12.57 8.85
N LYS A 245 37.70 -11.28 9.11
CA LYS A 245 38.09 -10.19 8.20
C LYS A 245 39.61 -10.03 8.11
N GLY A 246 40.32 -10.06 9.25
CA GLY A 246 41.79 -10.00 9.27
C GLY A 246 42.48 -11.18 8.58
N ILE A 247 41.91 -12.39 8.66
CA ILE A 247 42.42 -13.56 7.93
C ILE A 247 42.20 -13.39 6.43
N LYS A 248 41.01 -12.94 5.99
CA LYS A 248 40.75 -12.65 4.57
C LYS A 248 41.71 -11.59 4.02
N ASP A 249 41.97 -10.53 4.77
CA ASP A 249 42.88 -9.46 4.34
C ASP A 249 44.34 -9.95 4.23
N MET A 250 44.76 -10.89 5.09
CA MET A 250 46.06 -11.56 4.93
C MET A 250 46.11 -12.45 3.69
N PHE A 251 45.07 -13.22 3.40
CA PHE A 251 45.01 -14.04 2.18
C PHE A 251 44.97 -13.19 0.92
N CYS A 252 44.23 -12.08 0.90
CA CYS A 252 44.22 -11.14 -0.23
C CYS A 252 45.59 -10.49 -0.43
N LYS A 253 46.25 -10.04 0.63
CA LYS A 253 47.63 -9.51 0.52
C LYS A 253 48.63 -10.57 0.06
N THR A 254 48.44 -11.83 0.44
CA THR A 254 49.30 -12.92 0.00
C THR A 254 49.06 -13.26 -1.48
N ALA A 255 47.80 -13.27 -1.92
CA ALA A 255 47.45 -13.46 -3.33
C ALA A 255 47.98 -12.34 -4.23
N GLU A 256 47.88 -11.08 -3.78
CA GLU A 256 48.45 -9.93 -4.49
C GLU A 256 49.98 -10.02 -4.61
N LYS A 257 50.66 -10.51 -3.55
CA LYS A 257 52.12 -10.72 -3.57
C LYS A 257 52.53 -11.85 -4.52
N VAL A 258 51.73 -12.91 -4.63
CA VAL A 258 51.96 -14.03 -5.56
C VAL A 258 51.72 -13.61 -7.02
N ASP A 259 50.68 -12.82 -7.30
CA ASP A 259 50.44 -12.26 -8.63
C ASP A 259 51.50 -11.23 -9.05
N GLY A 260 52.00 -10.44 -8.11
CA GLY A 260 53.15 -9.56 -8.31
C GLY A 260 54.42 -10.33 -8.71
N LEU A 261 54.68 -11.47 -8.05
CA LEU A 261 55.80 -12.36 -8.39
C LEU A 261 55.62 -13.05 -9.75
N LYS A 262 54.38 -13.38 -10.13
CA LYS A 262 54.08 -14.00 -11.42
C LYS A 262 54.30 -13.03 -12.59
N LYS A 263 54.06 -11.73 -12.39
CA LYS A 263 54.32 -10.69 -13.40
C LYS A 263 55.81 -10.41 -13.60
N THR A 264 56.64 -10.47 -12.56
CA THR A 264 58.10 -10.34 -12.71
C THR A 264 58.74 -11.56 -13.37
N VAL A 265 58.23 -12.77 -13.12
CA VAL A 265 58.73 -14.00 -13.77
C VAL A 265 58.29 -14.10 -15.25
N ARG A 266 57.12 -13.58 -15.62
CA ARG A 266 56.63 -13.61 -17.02
C ARG A 266 57.31 -12.59 -17.95
N SER A 267 58.11 -11.68 -17.40
CA SER A 267 58.92 -10.72 -18.18
C SER A 267 60.27 -11.28 -18.65
N SER A 268 60.62 -12.53 -18.30
CA SER A 268 61.95 -13.10 -18.59
C SER A 268 61.92 -14.47 -19.29
N GLY A 269 60.95 -14.69 -20.19
CA GLY A 269 60.86 -15.94 -20.96
C GLY A 269 60.32 -15.71 -22.37
N THR A 270 61.24 -15.57 -23.32
CA THR A 270 61.04 -15.52 -24.77
C THR A 270 60.72 -16.90 -25.37
N THR A 271 59.73 -16.90 -26.28
CA THR A 271 59.62 -17.62 -27.57
C THR A 271 59.75 -19.15 -27.61
N THR A 272 58.68 -19.86 -28.02
CA THR A 272 58.55 -20.54 -29.34
C THR A 272 57.27 -21.39 -29.47
N SER A 273 56.51 -21.11 -30.54
CA SER A 273 55.94 -22.01 -31.57
C SER A 273 54.98 -23.18 -31.28
N SER A 274 54.21 -23.48 -32.34
CA SER A 274 53.20 -24.53 -32.60
C SER A 274 51.84 -24.34 -31.92
N GLU A 275 50.76 -24.00 -32.63
CA GLU A 275 50.01 -24.80 -33.61
C GLU A 275 49.35 -26.03 -32.96
N VAL A 276 48.01 -26.04 -32.89
CA VAL A 276 47.14 -27.17 -33.26
C VAL A 276 45.67 -26.72 -33.19
N ARG A 277 44.97 -27.17 -34.22
CA ARG A 277 43.58 -26.96 -34.63
C ARG A 277 42.65 -28.00 -33.98
N GLY A 278 41.40 -27.62 -33.73
CA GLY A 278 40.28 -28.50 -33.36
C GLY A 278 39.48 -27.87 -32.22
N GLY A 279 38.15 -27.80 -32.21
CA GLY A 279 37.11 -28.45 -33.00
C GLY A 279 35.91 -28.65 -32.06
N GLU A 280 34.76 -28.09 -32.46
CA GLU A 280 33.38 -28.50 -32.14
C GLU A 280 32.80 -28.51 -30.71
N ASN A 281 31.47 -28.38 -30.71
CA ASN A 281 30.45 -28.51 -29.66
C ASN A 281 30.26 -27.26 -28.77
N GLY A 282 29.16 -26.49 -28.84
CA GLY A 282 27.81 -26.84 -29.24
C GLY A 282 27.03 -27.38 -28.05
N GLU A 283 26.67 -26.53 -27.08
CA GLU A 283 25.62 -26.85 -26.11
C GLU A 283 24.95 -25.59 -25.56
N ALA A 284 23.63 -25.60 -25.70
CA ALA A 284 22.71 -24.55 -25.30
C ALA A 284 22.62 -24.42 -23.77
N LYS A 285 22.61 -23.19 -23.26
CA LYS A 285 22.18 -22.90 -21.88
C LYS A 285 21.32 -21.65 -21.80
N ALA A 286 20.02 -21.93 -21.71
CA ALA A 286 19.00 -21.29 -20.87
C ALA A 286 19.23 -19.82 -20.48
N ASN A 287 18.48 -18.97 -21.18
CA ASN A 287 18.11 -17.62 -20.79
C ASN A 287 17.32 -17.64 -19.46
N ARG A 288 17.95 -17.21 -18.37
CA ARG A 288 17.27 -16.76 -17.14
C ARG A 288 17.48 -15.26 -17.01
N SER A 289 16.46 -14.51 -17.40
CA SER A 289 16.33 -13.08 -17.10
C SER A 289 16.19 -12.90 -15.58
N ASN A 290 17.20 -12.26 -14.99
CA ASN A 290 17.17 -11.77 -13.61
C ASN A 290 16.24 -10.56 -13.53
N PHE A 291 15.03 -10.77 -13.01
CA PHE A 291 14.13 -9.71 -12.59
C PHE A 291 14.69 -9.11 -11.28
N SER A 292 15.39 -7.98 -11.39
CA SER A 292 15.89 -7.22 -10.24
C SER A 292 14.86 -6.14 -9.89
N ILE A 293 14.11 -6.37 -8.82
CA ILE A 293 13.20 -5.38 -8.23
C ILE A 293 14.07 -4.41 -7.41
N SER A 294 14.33 -3.23 -7.96
CA SER A 294 14.91 -2.12 -7.24
C SER A 294 13.85 -1.48 -6.33
N LEU A 295 14.01 -1.65 -5.01
CA LEU A 295 13.25 -0.90 -4.01
C LEU A 295 13.70 0.58 -4.00
N PRO A 296 12.77 1.55 -3.93
CA PRO A 296 13.12 2.96 -3.82
C PRO A 296 13.68 3.28 -2.43
N ARG A 297 14.82 4.00 -2.46
CA ARG A 297 15.59 4.49 -1.32
C ARG A 297 14.81 5.62 -0.62
N PHE A 298 14.24 5.35 0.55
CA PHE A 298 13.61 6.38 1.39
C PHE A 298 14.64 7.44 1.81
N ARG A 299 14.36 8.69 1.44
CA ARG A 299 15.13 9.88 1.80
C ARG A 299 14.52 10.44 3.09
N HIS A 300 15.24 10.32 4.20
CA HIS A 300 14.86 10.94 5.47
C HIS A 300 14.76 12.46 5.32
N LEU A 301 13.55 13.02 5.43
CA LEU A 301 13.35 14.44 5.68
C LEU A 301 13.48 14.69 7.18
N ARG A 302 14.54 15.42 7.51
CA ARG A 302 14.91 15.93 8.82
C ARG A 302 13.92 17.03 9.21
N THR A 303 13.09 16.78 10.22
CA THR A 303 12.22 17.79 10.82
C THR A 303 13.10 18.84 11.52
N ARG A 304 12.98 20.09 11.07
CA ARG A 304 13.60 21.26 11.72
C ARG A 304 12.56 21.84 12.66
N GLY A 305 12.72 21.58 13.95
CA GLY A 305 11.89 22.15 15.00
C GLY A 305 12.00 23.67 15.04
N ARG A 306 10.86 24.32 15.28
CA ARG A 306 10.80 25.68 15.82
C ARG A 306 9.44 25.88 16.48
N ASP A 307 9.49 26.07 17.80
CA ASP A 307 8.51 26.75 18.65
C ASP A 307 9.33 27.27 19.87
N PRO A 308 8.89 28.28 20.64
CA PRO A 308 7.66 29.09 20.53
C PRO A 308 7.88 30.63 20.73
N GLU A 309 6.77 31.37 20.82
CA GLU A 309 6.58 32.55 21.70
C GLU A 309 6.90 33.96 21.15
N ARG A 310 5.85 34.74 20.78
CA ARG A 310 5.39 35.94 21.53
C ARG A 310 4.29 36.72 20.80
N ALA A 311 3.23 36.96 21.59
CA ALA A 311 2.44 38.20 21.72
C ALA A 311 1.90 38.92 20.47
N ASP A 312 0.58 38.90 20.31
CA ASP A 312 -0.15 40.15 20.14
C ASP A 312 -1.51 40.11 20.86
N LYS A 313 -1.75 41.14 21.68
CA LYS A 313 -2.99 41.41 22.39
C LYS A 313 -3.70 42.51 21.60
N GLY A 314 -4.80 42.18 20.92
CA GLY A 314 -5.52 43.18 20.14
C GLY A 314 -7.03 42.94 20.08
N LYS A 315 -7.76 43.68 20.92
CA LYS A 315 -9.15 44.16 20.75
C LYS A 315 -10.27 43.15 20.43
N MET A 316 -11.11 42.90 21.45
CA MET A 316 -12.53 42.53 21.28
C MET A 316 -13.33 43.73 20.75
N PRO A 317 -14.25 43.53 19.79
CA PRO A 317 -15.42 44.38 19.63
C PRO A 317 -16.61 43.82 20.42
N GLU A 318 -17.03 44.62 21.40
CA GLU A 318 -18.41 45.10 21.62
C GLU A 318 -19.57 44.12 21.38
N ARG A 319 -20.23 43.76 22.50
CA ARG A 319 -21.56 43.13 22.54
C ARG A 319 -22.58 44.07 21.90
N VAL A 320 -23.27 43.58 20.87
CA VAL A 320 -24.56 44.12 20.46
C VAL A 320 -25.63 43.33 21.19
N ASP A 321 -26.27 43.98 22.16
CA ASP A 321 -27.53 43.55 22.75
C ASP A 321 -28.62 43.58 21.67
N VAL A 322 -29.14 42.42 21.29
CA VAL A 322 -30.42 42.34 20.57
C VAL A 322 -31.47 41.91 21.57
N GLY A 323 -32.32 42.87 21.90
CA GLY A 323 -33.44 42.74 22.81
C GLY A 323 -34.40 41.64 22.39
N VAL A 324 -34.80 40.91 23.42
CA VAL A 324 -36.02 40.11 23.50
C VAL A 324 -37.21 41.00 23.15
N SER A 325 -38.05 40.54 22.22
CA SER A 325 -39.45 40.93 22.18
C SER A 325 -40.29 39.67 22.01
N GLU A 326 -40.89 39.26 23.12
CA GLU A 326 -42.03 38.36 23.17
C GLU A 326 -43.18 38.95 22.33
N ALA A 327 -43.81 38.12 21.52
CA ALA A 327 -45.15 38.35 21.00
C ALA A 327 -45.94 37.06 21.11
N THR A 328 -46.72 37.01 22.18
CA THR A 328 -47.85 36.12 22.44
C THR A 328 -49.04 36.52 21.56
N GLN A 329 -49.96 35.58 21.32
CA GLN A 329 -51.26 35.64 20.58
C GLN A 329 -51.16 35.12 19.14
N GLY A 330 -51.95 34.16 18.66
CA GLY A 330 -53.10 33.42 19.19
C GLY A 330 -53.75 32.64 18.04
N LEU A 331 -54.58 31.65 18.40
CA LEU A 331 -55.34 30.68 17.58
C LEU A 331 -54.59 29.44 17.06
#